data_AF-A0AA96JXL3-F1
#
_entry.id   AF-A0AA96JXL3-F1
#
_cell.length_a   1.000
_cell.length_b   1.000
_cell.length_c   1.000
_cell.angle_alpha   90.00
_cell.angle_beta   90.00
_cell.angle_gamma   90.00
#
_symmetry.space_group_name_H-M   'P 1'
#
loop_
_entity.id
_entity.type
_entity.pdbx_description
1 polymer ?
#
loop_
_entity_poly.entity_id
_entity_poly.type
_entity_poly.pdbx_seq_one_letter_code
_entity_poly.pdbx_strand_id
1 'polypeptide(L)' 'MKITSDIKPISYLKANAAALLDQINNTHRPVVITQNGEPKAVLQDPQSYADMRNAQDGKTRTQAEVFKNLASRLQRR' A
#
# COMPACT_ATOMS: atom_id res chain seq x y z
N MET A 1 10.21 5.68 8.79
CA MET A 1 9.52 6.90 8.31
C MET A 1 10.46 8.08 8.44
N LYS A 2 10.53 8.93 7.41
CA LYS A 2 11.18 10.25 7.47
C LYS A 2 10.07 11.26 7.79
N ILE A 3 9.99 11.68 9.05
CA ILE A 3 8.88 12.46 9.61
C ILE A 3 8.53 13.70 8.76
N THR A 4 9.52 14.37 8.19
CA THR A 4 9.34 15.59 7.39
C THR A 4 8.83 15.34 5.95
N SER A 5 9.12 14.18 5.36
CA SER A 5 8.65 13.81 4.01
C SER A 5 7.34 13.05 4.05
N ASP A 6 7.08 12.33 5.14
CA ASP A 6 5.96 11.39 5.27
C ASP A 6 4.75 12.00 5.98
N ILE A 7 4.83 13.26 6.42
CA ILE A 7 3.72 14.00 7.02
C ILE A 7 3.59 15.32 6.27
N LYS A 8 2.40 15.58 5.70
CA LYS A 8 2.11 16.80 4.95
C LYS A 8 0.74 17.38 5.35
N PRO A 9 0.59 18.70 5.46
CA PRO A 9 -0.71 19.30 5.70
C PRO A 9 -1.61 19.18 4.47
N ILE A 10 -2.92 19.23 4.67
CA ILE A 10 -3.93 19.18 3.59
C ILE A 10 -3.75 20.31 2.56
N SER A 11 -3.21 21.46 2.98
CA SER A 11 -2.85 22.54 2.06
C SER A 11 -1.78 22.13 1.04
N TYR A 12 -0.79 21.34 1.47
CA TYR A 12 0.26 20.82 0.58
C TYR A 12 -0.31 19.83 -0.44
N LEU A 13 -1.23 18.95 -0.01
CA LEU A 13 -1.94 18.04 -0.91
C LEU A 13 -2.72 18.79 -1.98
N LYS A 14 -3.46 19.84 -1.62
CA LYS A 14 -4.23 20.66 -2.57
C LYS A 14 -3.34 21.35 -3.60
N ALA A 15 -2.16 21.82 -3.20
CA ALA A 15 -1.25 22.55 -4.07
C ALA A 15 -0.34 21.63 -4.91
N ASN A 16 -0.04 20.41 -4.46
CA ASN A 16 0.99 19.54 -5.04
C ASN A 16 0.50 18.09 -5.24
N ALA A 17 -0.77 17.90 -5.59
CA ALA A 17 -1.38 16.56 -5.72
C ALA A 17 -0.60 15.65 -6.68
N ALA A 18 -0.27 16.15 -7.88
CA ALA A 18 0.47 15.37 -8.88
C ALA A 18 1.83 14.89 -8.36
N ALA A 19 2.64 15.79 -7.79
CA ALA A 19 3.94 15.44 -7.23
C ALA A 19 3.84 14.45 -6.06
N LEU A 20 2.79 14.55 -5.23
CA LEU A 20 2.53 13.57 -4.17
C LEU A 20 2.17 12.20 -4.73
N LEU A 21 1.34 12.14 -5.78
CA LEU A 21 1.02 10.90 -6.47
C LEU A 21 2.28 10.28 -7.11
N ASP A 22 3.12 11.09 -7.75
CA ASP A 22 4.39 10.60 -8.30
C ASP A 22 5.30 10.05 -7.19
N GLN A 23 5.40 10.76 -6.06
CA GLN A 23 6.20 10.31 -4.92
C GLN A 23 5.72 8.95 -4.40
N ILE A 24 4.44 8.78 -4.09
CA ILE A 24 3.92 7.52 -3.52
C ILE A 24 4.05 6.37 -4.51
N ASN A 25 3.82 6.60 -5.81
CA ASN A 25 3.91 5.55 -6.83
C ASN A 25 5.36 5.13 -7.07
N ASN A 26 6.31 6.07 -7.09
CA ASN A 26 7.72 5.75 -7.36
C ASN A 26 8.44 5.16 -6.14
N THR A 27 8.06 5.60 -4.94
CA THR A 27 8.76 5.19 -3.71
C THR A 27 8.05 4.09 -2.94
N HIS A 28 6.76 3.85 -3.21
CA HIS A 28 5.87 3.02 -2.40
C HIS A 28 5.85 3.43 -0.91
N ARG A 29 6.19 4.69 -0.62
CA ARG A 29 6.20 5.24 0.75
C ARG A 29 4.93 6.03 0.99
N PRO A 30 4.06 5.61 1.93
CA PRO A 30 2.84 6.33 2.23
C PRO A 30 3.11 7.68 2.90
N VAL A 31 2.19 8.62 2.72
CA VAL A 31 2.23 9.96 3.32
C VAL A 31 1.00 10.19 4.18
N VAL A 32 1.20 10.61 5.42
CA VAL A 32 0.15 11.02 6.35
C VAL A 32 -0.26 12.46 6.03
N ILE A 33 -1.56 12.67 5.85
CA ILE A 33 -2.15 13.99 5.64
C ILE A 33 -2.71 14.51 6.95
N THR A 34 -2.32 15.73 7.33
CA THR A 34 -2.81 16.41 8.52
C THR A 34 -3.75 17.56 8.20
N GLN A 35 -4.67 17.84 9.12
CA GLN A 35 -5.50 19.05 9.10
C GLN A 35 -5.46 19.66 10.50
N ASN A 36 -5.15 20.96 10.58
CA ASN A 36 -4.94 21.66 11.86
C ASN A 36 -3.92 20.98 12.78
N GLY A 37 -2.88 20.37 12.20
CA GLY A 37 -1.85 19.63 12.94
C GLY A 37 -2.21 18.19 13.30
N GLU A 38 -3.46 17.77 13.10
CA GLU A 38 -3.92 16.41 13.43
C GLU A 38 -3.92 15.49 12.20
N PRO A 39 -3.46 14.23 12.32
CA PRO A 39 -3.60 13.24 11.25
C PRO A 39 -5.07 12.98 10.90
N LYS A 40 -5.42 13.02 9.61
CA LYS A 40 -6.78 12.74 9.12
C LYS A 40 -6.85 11.68 8.03
N ALA A 41 -5.78 11.50 7.25
CA ALA A 41 -5.75 10.51 6.18
C ALA A 41 -4.33 9.99 5.92
N VAL A 42 -4.25 8.89 5.17
CA VAL A 42 -2.99 8.35 4.63
C VAL A 42 -3.17 8.21 3.12
N LEU A 43 -2.21 8.72 2.36
CA LEU A 43 -2.13 8.55 0.92
C LEU A 43 -1.10 7.46 0.61
N GLN A 44 -1.48 6.46 -0.19
CA GLN A 44 -0.67 5.30 -0.54
C GLN A 44 -0.91 4.92 -2.01
N ASP A 45 0.08 4.31 -2.66
CA ASP A 45 -0.09 3.82 -4.03
C ASP A 45 -1.02 2.59 -4.10
N PRO A 46 -1.67 2.34 -5.25
CA PRO A 46 -2.64 1.26 -5.40
C PRO A 46 -2.06 -0.14 -5.15
N GLN A 47 -0.81 -0.40 -5.56
CA GLN A 47 -0.20 -1.73 -5.44
C GLN A 47 0.03 -2.07 -3.97
N SER A 48 0.66 -1.16 -3.22
CA SER A 48 0.87 -1.35 -1.77
C SER A 48 -0.45 -1.46 -1.01
N TYR A 49 -1.48 -0.72 -1.41
CA TYR A 49 -2.82 -0.85 -0.82
C TYR A 49 -3.43 -2.23 -1.10
N ALA A 50 -3.35 -2.72 -2.34
CA ALA A 50 -3.86 -4.03 -2.72
C ALA A 50 -3.11 -5.16 -1.98
N ASP A 51 -1.79 -5.08 -1.87
CA ASP A 51 -0.98 -6.07 -1.16
C ASP A 51 -1.31 -6.10 0.34
N MET A 52 -1.45 -4.92 0.97
CA MET A 52 -1.90 -4.81 2.35
C MET A 52 -3.29 -5.43 2.53
N ARG A 53 -4.25 -5.14 1.63
CA ARG A 53 -5.60 -5.70 1.67
C ARG A 53 -5.62 -7.21 1.46
N ASN A 54 -4.82 -7.72 0.54
CA ASN A 54 -4.70 -9.17 0.29
C ASN A 54 -4.12 -9.90 1.49
N ALA A 55 -3.11 -9.31 2.14
CA ALA A 55 -2.55 -9.83 3.38
C ALA A 55 -3.57 -9.85 4.52
N GLN A 56 -4.38 -8.79 4.64
CA GLN A 56 -5.46 -8.70 5.63
C GLN A 56 -6.60 -9.69 5.37
N ASP A 57 -7.02 -9.84 4.12
CA ASP A 57 -8.11 -10.71 3.70
C ASP A 57 -7.73 -12.21 3.74
N GLY A 58 -6.50 -12.56 4.11
CA GLY A 58 -6.00 -13.93 4.07
C GLY A 58 -5.92 -14.52 2.66
N LYS A 59 -5.96 -13.67 1.62
CA LYS A 59 -5.89 -14.05 0.19
C LYS A 59 -4.47 -14.34 -0.29
N THR A 60 -3.47 -14.10 0.54
CA THR A 60 -2.13 -14.61 0.31
C THR A 60 -2.21 -16.13 0.28
N ARG A 61 -1.79 -16.76 -0.82
CA ARG A 61 -1.82 -18.22 -0.97
C ARG A 61 -1.29 -18.87 0.30
N THR A 62 -2.16 -19.53 1.04
CA THR A 62 -1.75 -20.25 2.23
C THR A 62 -0.80 -21.37 1.80
N GLN A 63 0.13 -21.77 2.68
CA GLN A 63 0.99 -22.93 2.36
C GLN A 63 0.15 -24.14 1.94
N ALA A 64 -1.01 -24.36 2.56
CA ALA A 64 -1.94 -25.42 2.22
C ALA A 64 -2.46 -25.35 0.76
N GLU A 65 -2.78 -24.16 0.26
CA GLU A 65 -3.21 -23.96 -1.13
C GLU A 65 -2.06 -24.15 -2.13
N VAL A 66 -0.85 -23.72 -1.76
CA VAL A 66 0.37 -23.98 -2.54
C VAL A 66 0.63 -25.48 -2.66
N PHE A 67 0.56 -26.22 -1.55
CA PHE A 67 0.71 -27.68 -1.54
C PHE A 67 -0.37 -28.39 -2.36
N LYS A 68 -1.65 -27.99 -2.24
CA LYS A 68 -2.75 -28.55 -3.05
C LYS A 68 -2.54 -28.32 -4.55
N ASN A 69 -2.11 -27.12 -4.94
CA ASN A 69 -1.83 -26.82 -6.36
C ASN A 69 -0.63 -27.62 -6.88
N LEU A 70 0.42 -27.78 -6.08
CA LEU A 70 1.59 -28.55 -6.46
C LEU A 70 1.26 -30.05 -6.59
N ALA A 71 0.55 -30.62 -5.63
CA ALA A 71 0.12 -32.02 -5.65
C ALA A 71 -0.75 -32.33 -6.89
N SER A 72 -1.70 -31.44 -7.21
CA SER A 72 -2.55 -31.60 -8.40
C SER A 72 -1.79 -31.46 -9.74
N ARG A 73 -0.67 -30.73 -9.77
CA ARG A 73 0.23 -30.66 -10.94
C ARG A 73 1.13 -31.88 -11.06
N LEU A 74 1.54 -32.48 -9.94
CA LEU A 74 2.33 -33.70 -9.91
C LEU A 74 1.51 -34.94 -10.31
N GLN A 75 0.21 -34.97 -10.02
CA GLN A 75 -0.69 -36.07 -10.42
C GLN A 75 -1.18 -36.02 -11.88
N ARG A 76 -0.88 -34.95 -12.62
CA ARG A 76 -1.21 -34.79 -14.05
C ARG A 76 -0.04 -35.14 -14.99
N ARG A 77 1.01 -35.76 -14.47
CA ARG A 77 2.12 -36.35 -15.23
C ARG A 77 2.05 -37.86 -15.10
#